data_AF-A0A929BJT6-F1
#
_entry.id   AF-A0A929BJT6-F1
#
_cell.length_a   1.000
_cell.length_b   1.000
_cell.length_c   1.000
_cell.angle_alpha   90.00
_cell.angle_beta   90.00
_cell.angle_gamma   90.00
#
_symmetry.space_group_name_H-M   'P 1'
#
loop_
_entity.id
_entity.type
_entity.pdbx_description
1 polymer ?
#
loop_
_entity_poly.entity_id
_entity_poly.type
_entity_poly.pdbx_seq_one_letter_code
_entity_poly.pdbx_strand_id
1 'polypeptide(L)' 'MATGIRDKVAIIGMGCTKFGERWDVGAEELMVETFEEAIEDAGIDRG' A
#
# COMPACT_ATOMS: atom_id res chain seq x y z
N MET A 1 23.05 -22.05 3.36
CA MET A 1 22.33 -21.13 2.45
C MET A 1 21.00 -20.80 3.11
N ALA A 2 20.66 -19.52 3.25
CA ALA A 2 19.32 -19.14 3.71
C ALA A 2 18.30 -19.45 2.61
N THR A 3 17.18 -20.09 2.95
CA THR A 3 16.06 -20.32 2.04
C THR A 3 15.15 -19.09 2.04
N GLY A 4 15.06 -18.41 0.89
CA GLY A 4 14.22 -17.20 0.74
C GLY A 4 12.72 -17.49 0.60
N ILE A 5 11.95 -16.43 0.34
CA ILE A 5 10.48 -16.47 0.22
C ILE A 5 9.97 -16.32 -1.23
N ARG A 6 10.86 -16.43 -2.22
CA ARG A 6 10.60 -16.15 -3.64
C ARG A 6 9.30 -16.79 -4.17
N ASP A 7 9.05 -18.04 -3.82
CA ASP A 7 7.89 -18.81 -4.30
C ASP A 7 6.82 -19.01 -3.22
N LYS A 8 6.89 -18.22 -2.13
CA LYS A 8 5.98 -18.30 -0.98
C LYS A 8 5.14 -17.04 -0.80
N VAL A 9 5.56 -15.91 -1.37
CA VAL A 9 4.94 -14.61 -1.17
C VAL A 9 4.84 -13.89 -2.51
N ALA A 10 3.70 -13.25 -2.74
CA ALA A 10 3.48 -12.34 -3.85
C ALA A 10 2.99 -10.99 -3.31
N ILE A 11 3.35 -9.91 -3.99
CA ILE A 11 2.71 -8.60 -3.80
C ILE A 11 1.46 -8.62 -4.69
N ILE A 12 0.29 -8.45 -4.08
CA ILE A 12 -0.99 -8.54 -4.77
C ILE A 12 -1.66 -7.18 -5.00
N GLY A 13 -1.18 -6.12 -4.35
CA GLY A 13 -1.63 -4.75 -4.60
C GLY A 13 -0.65 -3.72 -4.06
N MET A 14 -0.74 -2.49 -4.58
CA MET A 14 0.09 -1.35 -4.20
C MET A 14 -0.73 -0.06 -4.27
N GLY A 15 -0.43 0.89 -3.38
CA GLY A 15 -1.02 2.23 -3.39
C GLY A 15 0.04 3.30 -3.17
N CYS A 16 -0.16 4.47 -3.77
CA CYS A 16 0.77 5.58 -3.76
C CYS A 16 0.00 6.91 -3.63
N THR A 17 0.34 7.71 -2.63
CA THR A 17 -0.30 9.01 -2.47
C THR A 17 -0.01 9.89 -3.66
N LYS A 18 -0.94 10.79 -3.95
CA LYS A 18 -0.69 11.80 -4.99
C LYS A 18 0.55 12.62 -4.63
N PHE A 19 1.55 12.54 -5.50
CA PHE A 19 2.75 13.35 -5.39
C PHE A 19 2.41 14.84 -5.54
N GLY A 20 3.04 15.66 -4.71
CA GLY A 20 2.91 17.10 -4.75
C GLY A 20 3.00 17.73 -3.37
N GLU A 21 2.96 19.06 -3.37
CA GLU A 21 2.92 19.85 -2.15
C GLU A 21 1.52 19.84 -1.54
N ARG A 22 1.30 18.94 -0.57
CA ARG A 22 0.04 18.77 0.16
C ARG A 22 0.19 19.25 1.60
N TRP A 23 0.49 20.54 1.78
CA TRP A 23 0.80 21.15 3.08
C TRP A 23 -0.35 21.10 4.10
N ASP A 24 -1.57 20.88 3.62
CA ASP A 24 -2.80 20.77 4.40
C ASP A 24 -3.12 19.33 4.85
N VAL A 25 -2.34 18.34 4.41
CA VAL A 25 -2.58 16.91 4.68
C VAL A 25 -1.46 16.35 5.56
N GLY A 26 -1.84 15.73 6.67
CA GLY A 26 -0.90 15.09 7.57
C GLY A 26 -0.38 13.75 7.05
N ALA A 27 0.69 13.26 7.68
CA ALA A 27 1.30 11.99 7.30
C ALA A 27 0.36 10.80 7.53
N GLU A 28 -0.49 10.86 8.56
CA GLU A 28 -1.46 9.80 8.86
C GLU A 28 -2.52 9.68 7.77
N GLU A 29 -3.06 10.80 7.30
CA GLU A 29 -4.02 10.85 6.22
C GLU A 29 -3.42 10.35 4.90
N LEU A 30 -2.16 10.71 4.62
CA LEU A 30 -1.43 10.18 3.45
C LEU A 30 -1.23 8.66 3.54
N MET A 31 -0.92 8.11 4.72
CA MET A 31 -0.78 6.66 4.91
C MET A 31 -2.10 5.92 4.76
N VAL A 32 -3.20 6.52 5.23
CA VAL A 32 -4.53 5.92 5.05
C VAL A 32 -4.89 5.92 3.56
N GLU A 33 -4.72 7.03 2.84
CA GLU A 33 -4.98 7.15 1.40
C GLU A 33 -4.29 6.05 0.58
N THR A 34 -2.98 5.84 0.78
CA THR A 34 -2.24 4.78 0.08
C THR A 34 -2.71 3.39 0.45
N PHE A 35 -3.05 3.18 1.71
CA PHE A 35 -3.58 1.90 2.17
C PHE A 35 -4.93 1.60 1.51
N GLU A 36 -5.81 2.60 1.39
CA GLU A 36 -7.12 2.40 0.74
C GLU A 36 -6.93 1.98 -0.73
N GLU A 37 -6.05 2.67 -1.46
CA GLU A 37 -5.71 2.33 -2.85
C GLU A 37 -5.07 0.94 -2.96
N ALA A 38 -4.17 0.57 -2.04
CA ALA A 38 -3.52 -0.74 -2.06
C ALA A 38 -4.50 -1.90 -1.82
N ILE A 39 -5.51 -1.69 -0.97
CA ILE A 39 -6.56 -2.68 -0.71
C ILE A 39 -7.47 -2.83 -1.93
N GLU A 40 -7.82 -1.72 -2.59
CA GLU A 40 -8.60 -1.73 -3.83
C GLU A 40 -7.85 -2.44 -4.97
N ASP A 41 -6.58 -2.10 -5.19
CA ASP A 41 -5.72 -2.74 -6.20
C ASP A 41 -5.55 -4.24 -5.95
N ALA A 42 -5.45 -4.64 -4.67
CA ALA A 42 -5.40 -6.05 -4.28
C ALA A 42 -6.72 -6.82 -4.44
N GLY A 43 -7.85 -6.11 -4.60
CA GLY A 43 -9.18 -6.73 -4.71
C GLY A 43 -9.61 -7.49 -3.45
N ILE A 44 -9.20 -7.02 -2.27
CA ILE A 44 -9.52 -7.64 -0.97
C ILE A 44 -10.34 -6.70 -0.09
N ASP A 45 -10.96 -7.24 0.97
CA ASP A 45 -11.69 -6.46 1.98
C ASP A 45 -10.87 -6.32 3.27
N ARG A 46 -11.14 -5.26 4.05
CA ARG A 46 -10.61 -5.03 5.39
C ARG A 46 -11.49 -5.83 6.35
N GLY A 47 -11.20 -7.13 6.47
CA GLY A 47 -12.00 -8.10 7.22
C GLY A 47 -12.44 -7.68 8.62
#